data_AF-A0A2V9YXS9-F1
#
_entry.id   AF-A0A2V9YXS9-F1
#
_cell.length_a   1.000
_cell.length_b   1.000
_cell.length_c   1.000
_cell.angle_alpha   90.00
_cell.angle_beta   90.00
_cell.angle_gamma   90.00
#
_symmetry.space_group_name_H-M   'P 1'
#
loop_
_entity.id
_entity.type
_entity.pdbx_description
1 polymer ?
#
loop_
_entity_poly.entity_id
_entity_poly.type
_entity_poly.pdbx_seq_one_letter_code
_entity_poly.pdbx_strand_id
1 'polypeptide(L)' 'VILRIVGDLGVPVAYGVRSGHVSRKNITLPIGVRASLATSDTDVHLRILEAATTPAAVPARSKS' A
#
# COMPACT_ATOMS: atom_id res chain seq x y z
N VAL A 1 5.73 7.65 20.42
CA VAL A 1 4.32 7.77 20.88
C VAL A 1 3.48 6.57 20.43
N ILE A 2 3.42 6.23 19.13
CA ILE A 2 2.55 5.17 18.61
C ILE A 2 2.79 3.80 19.30
N LEU A 3 4.04 3.36 19.45
CA LEU A 3 4.36 2.07 20.12
C LEU A 3 3.89 1.97 21.57
N ARG A 4 3.73 3.08 22.29
CA ARG A 4 3.16 3.06 23.65
C ARG A 4 1.68 2.66 23.64
N ILE A 5 0.96 2.97 22.56
CA ILE A 5 -0.48 2.76 22.45
C ILE A 5 -0.77 1.36 21.89
N VAL A 6 0.01 0.92 20.91
CA VAL A 6 -0.25 -0.33 20.17
C VAL A 6 0.70 -1.47 20.53
N GLY A 7 1.72 -1.22 21.36
CA GLY A 7 2.75 -2.21 21.71
C GLY A 7 2.19 -3.47 22.35
N ASP A 8 1.17 -3.32 23.20
CA ASP A 8 0.54 -4.44 23.90
C ASP A 8 -0.52 -5.18 23.05
N LEU A 9 -0.86 -4.66 21.86
CA LEU A 9 -1.83 -5.31 20.97
C LEU A 9 -1.25 -6.51 20.20
N GLY A 10 0.07 -6.69 20.21
CA GLY A 10 0.73 -7.80 19.51
C GLY A 10 0.58 -7.76 17.99
N VAL A 11 0.23 -6.60 17.42
CA VAL A 11 0.07 -6.42 15.97
C VAL A 11 1.35 -5.88 15.33
N PRO A 12 1.72 -6.32 14.11
CA PRO A 12 2.88 -5.79 13.41
C PRO A 12 2.65 -4.33 13.02
N VAL A 13 3.67 -3.48 13.23
CA VAL A 13 3.65 -2.06 12.85
C VAL A 13 4.87 -1.74 12.00
N ALA A 14 4.62 -1.37 10.74
CA ALA A 14 5.66 -0.86 9.84
C ALA A 14 5.74 0.67 9.90
N TYR A 15 6.96 1.20 10.06
CA TYR A 15 7.22 2.64 10.00
C TYR A 15 7.91 3.03 8.69
N GLY A 16 7.77 4.30 8.29
CA GLY A 16 8.51 4.85 7.16
C GLY A 16 8.07 4.33 5.78
N VAL A 17 6.88 3.72 5.68
CA VAL A 17 6.27 3.37 4.38
C VAL A 17 6.19 4.65 3.55
N ARG A 18 6.67 4.58 2.30
CA ARG A 18 6.75 5.74 1.39
C ARG A 18 5.40 6.14 0.81
N SER A 19 4.36 6.26 1.62
CA SER A 19 3.02 6.70 1.20
C SER A 19 2.62 7.92 2.03
N GLY A 20 2.86 9.13 1.50
CA GLY A 20 2.67 10.38 2.24
C GLY A 20 3.38 11.57 1.62
N HIS A 21 3.62 12.64 2.40
CA HIS A 21 4.37 13.81 1.94
C HIS A 21 5.88 13.55 1.97
N VAL A 22 6.34 12.69 1.05
CA VAL A 22 7.74 12.32 0.88
C VAL A 22 8.33 13.00 -0.34
N SER A 23 9.61 13.36 -0.27
CA SER A 23 10.29 14.14 -1.31
C SER A 23 10.48 13.38 -2.62
N ARG A 24 10.55 12.03 -2.60
CA ARG A 24 10.70 11.18 -3.79
C ARG A 24 10.10 9.78 -3.56
N LYS A 25 9.71 9.11 -4.65
CA LYS A 25 9.25 7.70 -4.70
C LYS A 25 8.04 7.39 -3.79
N ASN A 26 7.05 8.29 -3.81
CA ASN A 26 5.77 8.06 -3.15
C ASN A 26 5.03 6.87 -3.82
N ILE A 27 4.58 5.92 -3.02
CA ILE A 27 3.80 4.77 -3.49
C ILE A 27 2.31 5.06 -3.31
N THR A 28 1.54 4.75 -4.36
CA THR A 28 0.08 4.78 -4.29
C THR A 28 -0.39 3.66 -3.36
N LEU A 29 -1.22 3.99 -2.39
CA LEU A 29 -1.89 3.03 -1.52
C LEU A 29 -3.37 2.94 -1.91
N PRO A 30 -3.81 1.84 -2.54
CA PRO A 30 -5.23 1.57 -2.68
C PRO A 30 -5.86 1.33 -1.31
N ILE A 31 -6.96 2.02 -1.03
CA ILE A 31 -7.72 1.89 0.23
C ILE A 31 -9.04 1.19 -0.06
N GLY A 32 -9.50 0.36 0.89
CA GLY A 32 -10.75 -0.39 0.75
C GLY A 32 -10.58 -1.74 0.04
N VAL A 33 -9.35 -2.19 -0.18
CA VAL A 33 -9.04 -3.51 -0.75
C VAL A 33 -8.30 -4.40 0.24
N ARG A 34 -8.43 -5.72 0.07
CA ARG A 34 -7.65 -6.72 0.81
C ARG A 34 -6.18 -6.60 0.49
N ALA A 35 -5.38 -6.57 1.55
CA ALA A 35 -3.93 -6.52 1.48
C ALA A 35 -3.31 -7.42 2.56
N SER A 36 -2.07 -7.83 2.34
CA SER A 36 -1.23 -8.49 3.34
C SER A 36 -0.01 -7.63 3.61
N LEU A 37 0.30 -7.44 4.90
CA LEU A 37 1.49 -6.75 5.38
C LEU A 37 2.35 -7.78 6.13
N ALA A 38 3.57 -8.00 5.66
CA ALA A 38 4.57 -8.79 6.35
C ALA A 38 5.77 -7.90 6.68
N THR A 39 6.25 -7.99 7.91
CA THR A 39 7.35 -7.15 8.43
C THR A 39 8.39 -8.02 9.10
N SER A 40 9.66 -7.70 8.89
CA SER A 40 10.80 -8.16 9.68
C SER A 40 11.52 -6.94 10.27
N ASP A 41 12.64 -7.16 10.94
CA ASP A 41 13.47 -6.06 11.47
C ASP A 41 14.08 -5.19 10.36
N THR A 42 14.23 -5.72 9.15
CA THR A 42 14.91 -5.05 8.03
C THR A 42 13.99 -4.73 6.85
N ASP A 43 12.86 -5.42 6.73
CA ASP A 43 12.05 -5.40 5.52
C ASP A 43 10.55 -5.25 5.80
N VAL A 44 9.87 -4.61 4.85
CA VAL A 44 8.42 -4.43 4.86
C VAL A 44 7.88 -4.80 3.49
N HIS A 45 6.96 -5.76 3.46
CA HIS A 45 6.29 -6.20 2.25
C HIS A 45 4.79 -5.95 2.35
N LEU A 46 4.28 -5.03 1.51
CA LEU A 46 2.85 -4.80 1.32
C LEU A 46 2.41 -5.43 0.00
N ARG A 47 1.45 -6.35 0.06
CA ARG A 47 0.86 -7.01 -1.11
C ARG A 47 -0.62 -6.67 -1.21
N ILE A 48 -1.04 -6.21 -2.37
CA ILE A 48 -2.46 -6.03 -2.70
C ILE A 48 -2.99 -7.37 -3.21
N LEU A 49 -4.04 -7.88 -2.58
CA LEU A 49 -4.56 -9.24 -2.80
C LEU A 49 -5.78 -9.28 -3.72
N GLU A 50 -6.30 -8.11 -4.11
CA GLU A 50 -7.43 -8.00 -5.02
C GLU A 50 -7.35 -6.76 -5.91
N ALA A 51 -8.15 -6.74 -6.97
CA ALA A 51 -8.15 -5.62 -7.91
C ALA A 51 -8.61 -4.33 -7.22
N ALA A 52 -7.80 -3.27 -7.35
CA ALA A 52 -8.14 -1.93 -6.87
C ALA A 52 -8.89 -1.08 -7.90
N THR A 53 -8.92 -1.52 -9.16
CA THR A 53 -9.56 -0.83 -10.26
C THR A 53 -10.17 -1.82 -11.24
N THR A 54 -11.12 -1.34 -12.04
CA THR A 54 -11.60 -2.04 -13.23
C THR A 54 -10.77 -1.63 -14.45
N PRO A 55 -10.57 -2.50 -15.45
CA PRO A 55 -9.94 -2.11 -16.71
C PRO A 55 -10.72 -0.96 -17.35
N ALA A 56 -10.00 0.09 -17.78
CA ALA A 56 -10.61 1.10 -18.63
C ALA A 56 -10.86 0.48 -20.01
N ALA A 57 -12.04 0.75 -20.60
CA ALA A 57 -12.28 0.41 -21.99
C ALA A 57 -11.28 1.18 -22.87
N VAL A 58 -10.47 0.47 -23.65
CA VAL A 58 -9.57 1.10 -24.62
C VAL A 58 -10.40 1.48 -25.83
N PRO A 59 -10.59 2.78 -26.16
CA PRO A 59 -11.34 3.15 -27.36
C PRO A 59 -10.58 2.65 -28.59
N ALA A 60 -11.31 2.00 -29.50
CA ALA A 60 -10.75 1.53 -30.76
C ALA A 60 -10.15 2.73 -31.51
N ARG A 61 -8.86 2.62 -31.87
CA ARG A 61 -8.17 3.63 -32.68
C ARG A 61 -8.93 3.79 -34.01
N SER A 62 -9.55 4.94 -34.22
CA SER A 62 -10.07 5.29 -35.55
C SER A 62 -8.88 5.37 -36.50
N LYS A 63 -8.83 4.49 -37.50
CA LYS A 63 -7.90 4.63 -38.63
C LYS A 63 -8.36 5.84 -39.44
N SER A 64 -7.46 6.79 -39.66
CA SER A 64 -7.64 7.88 -40.61
C SER A 64 -7.33 7.41 -42.03
#